data_AF-A0A8J3EK73-F1
#
_entry.id   AF-A0A8J3EK73-F1
#
_cell.length_a   1.000
_cell.length_b   1.000
_cell.length_c   1.000
_cell.angle_alpha   90.00
_cell.angle_beta   90.00
_cell.angle_gamma   90.00
#
_symmetry.space_group_name_H-M   'P 1'
#
loop_
_entity.id
_entity.type
_entity.pdbx_description
1 polymer ?
#
loop_
_entity_poly.entity_id
_entity_poly.type
_entity_poly.pdbx_seq_one_letter_code
_entity_poly.pdbx_strand_id
1 'polypeptide(L)'
;MSTIGIEWSFYIDSLSFILSAVLLFFIPGKMRIETSDNVEKESERKPGFWAQFNEGFSFIKKQPKIITGLVILSAMILVLQICDSQFAILMREIPNQPIMLLGWLMAGSGLGMALAAIYLNKKVFHSPLLPLALASGVVGIGYILCASFIHLPVIIVMISYPLLGIIVGFFCAIGFIQFNVLAQKTTPNHFTGRVFGTIGSITTLAAVIGMVSGGVISELFGAIFTFILAGSLLVLVGIIVYIGRSRFEGGDQIAESDSGTHSKAQG
;
A
#
# COMPACT_ATOMS: atom_id res chain seq x y z
N MET A 1 -17.56 -13.69 30.77
CA MET A 1 -16.23 -14.26 31.06
C MET A 1 -15.23 -13.62 30.10
N SER A 2 -14.54 -12.56 30.53
CA SER A 2 -13.40 -11.97 29.81
C SER A 2 -12.41 -11.43 30.85
N THR A 3 -11.78 -12.36 31.56
CA THR A 3 -10.67 -12.08 32.48
C THR A 3 -9.32 -12.40 31.85
N ILE A 4 -9.30 -12.89 30.61
CA ILE A 4 -8.14 -12.87 29.71
C ILE A 4 -8.21 -11.54 28.94
N GLY A 5 -8.29 -10.44 29.68
CA GLY A 5 -8.72 -9.14 29.16
C GLY A 5 -7.52 -8.24 28.90
N ILE A 6 -7.14 -8.06 27.64
CA ILE A 6 -6.21 -7.02 27.15
C ILE A 6 -4.73 -7.18 27.60
N GLU A 7 -4.44 -7.44 28.88
CA GLU A 7 -3.07 -7.57 29.41
C GLU A 7 -2.28 -8.67 28.70
N TRP A 8 -2.92 -9.81 28.41
CA TRP A 8 -2.30 -10.91 27.65
C TRP A 8 -1.90 -10.49 26.23
N SER A 9 -2.65 -9.60 25.58
CA SER A 9 -2.27 -9.07 24.27
C SER A 9 -0.99 -8.24 24.37
N PHE A 10 -0.83 -7.42 25.41
CA PHE A 10 0.40 -6.66 25.66
C PHE A 10 1.60 -7.54 26.02
N TYR A 11 1.40 -8.61 26.80
CA TYR A 11 2.47 -9.56 27.10
C TYR A 11 2.94 -10.32 25.85
N ILE A 12 2.01 -10.77 25.01
CA ILE A 12 2.34 -11.45 23.75
C ILE A 12 3.08 -10.50 22.80
N ASP A 13 2.64 -9.25 22.70
CA ASP A 13 3.30 -8.23 21.88
C ASP A 13 4.74 -7.97 22.37
N SER A 14 4.91 -7.72 23.69
CA SER A 14 6.21 -7.49 24.31
C SER A 14 7.16 -8.68 24.13
N LEU A 15 6.67 -9.90 24.30
CA LEU A 15 7.45 -11.12 24.08
C LEU A 15 7.88 -11.27 22.61
N SER A 16 7.02 -10.89 21.67
CA SER A 16 7.32 -10.91 20.23
C SER A 16 8.43 -9.92 19.88
N PHE A 17 8.42 -8.72 20.48
CA PHE A 17 9.51 -7.74 20.35
C PHE A 17 10.83 -8.22 20.94
N ILE A 18 10.80 -8.87 22.12
CA ILE A 18 12.00 -9.45 22.74
C ILE A 18 12.58 -10.55 21.83
N LEU A 19 11.72 -11.43 21.30
CA LEU A 19 12.14 -12.48 20.39
C LEU A 19 12.72 -11.90 19.09
N SER A 20 12.15 -10.82 18.56
CA SER A 20 12.71 -10.09 17.42
C SER A 20 14.09 -9.50 17.73
N ALA A 21 14.28 -8.88 18.90
CA ALA A 21 15.57 -8.33 19.33
C ALA A 21 16.64 -9.42 19.49
N VAL A 22 16.27 -10.57 20.04
CA VAL A 22 17.16 -11.74 20.16
C VAL A 22 17.57 -12.23 18.77
N LEU A 23 16.62 -12.41 17.85
CA LEU A 23 16.92 -12.81 16.46
C LEU A 23 17.86 -11.82 15.76
N LEU A 24 17.65 -10.52 15.94
CA LEU A 24 18.54 -9.48 15.40
C LEU A 24 19.96 -9.56 15.96
N PHE A 25 20.13 -9.94 17.23
CA PHE A 25 21.45 -10.15 17.84
C PHE A 25 22.22 -11.33 17.21
N PHE A 26 21.50 -12.32 16.66
CA PHE A 26 22.09 -13.46 15.95
C PHE A 26 22.43 -13.18 14.48
N ILE A 27 22.00 -12.05 13.90
CA ILE A 27 22.37 -11.69 12.53
C ILE A 27 23.86 -11.31 12.53
N PRO A 28 24.73 -12.06 11.83
CA PRO A 28 26.14 -11.74 11.76
C PRO A 28 26.30 -10.33 11.18
N GLY A 29 27.05 -9.46 11.87
CA GLY A 29 27.27 -8.06 11.53
C GLY A 29 28.05 -7.81 10.21
N LYS A 30 27.90 -8.67 9.20
CA LYS A 30 28.44 -8.53 7.86
C LYS A 30 27.43 -7.92 6.89
N MET A 31 26.56 -7.03 7.35
CA MET A 31 26.11 -5.98 6.43
C MET A 31 27.32 -5.10 6.19
N ARG A 32 28.04 -5.40 5.11
CA ARG A 32 28.96 -4.47 4.48
C ARG A 32 28.08 -3.29 4.06
N ILE A 33 27.89 -2.36 4.99
CA ILE A 33 27.71 -0.97 4.61
C ILE A 33 28.92 -0.76 3.70
N GLU A 34 28.70 -0.55 2.41
CA GLU A 34 29.67 0.19 1.63
C GLU A 34 29.70 1.56 2.29
N THR A 35 30.44 1.64 3.40
CA THR A 35 31.08 2.86 3.83
C THR A 35 31.85 3.20 2.58
N SER A 36 31.35 4.19 1.83
CA SER A 36 32.21 4.90 0.93
C SER A 36 33.41 5.29 1.78
N ASP A 37 34.53 4.59 1.62
CA ASP A 37 35.81 4.86 2.29
C ASP A 37 36.42 6.20 1.82
N ASN A 38 35.57 7.14 1.40
CA ASN A 38 35.83 8.53 1.08
C ASN A 38 35.10 9.51 2.02
N VAL A 39 34.42 9.03 3.08
CA VAL A 39 33.71 9.93 4.02
C VAL A 39 34.67 10.74 4.92
N GLU A 40 35.99 10.49 4.87
CA GLU A 40 36.97 11.31 5.59
C GLU A 40 37.55 12.51 4.82
N LYS A 41 37.04 12.85 3.62
CA LYS A 41 37.48 14.07 2.91
C LYS A 41 36.39 14.95 2.29
N GLU A 42 35.11 14.75 2.58
CA GLU A 42 34.07 15.70 2.18
C GLU A 42 33.42 16.36 3.40
N SER A 43 34.12 17.38 3.89
CA SER A 43 33.51 18.55 4.53
C SER A 43 32.79 19.46 3.49
N GLU A 44 32.43 18.94 2.32
CA GLU A 44 31.60 19.64 1.35
C GLU A 44 30.14 19.30 1.61
N ARG A 45 29.48 20.16 2.40
CA ARG A 45 28.02 20.32 2.55
C ARG A 45 27.21 19.13 2.02
N LYS A 46 26.97 18.12 2.87
CA LYS A 46 25.89 17.14 2.62
C LYS A 46 24.65 17.95 2.20
N PRO A 47 24.11 17.74 0.99
CA PRO A 47 22.98 18.54 0.52
C PRO A 47 21.89 18.49 1.58
N GLY A 48 21.33 19.64 1.94
CA GLY A 48 20.32 19.72 2.98
C GLY A 48 19.17 18.76 2.70
N PHE A 49 18.44 18.32 3.73
CA PHE A 49 17.29 17.42 3.60
C PHE A 49 16.35 17.82 2.44
N TRP A 50 16.08 19.12 2.31
CA TRP A 50 15.28 19.70 1.23
C TRP A 50 15.90 19.55 -0.16
N ALA A 51 17.21 19.65 -0.30
CA ALA A 51 17.90 19.43 -1.57
C ALA A 51 17.79 17.95 -2.00
N GLN A 52 17.99 17.02 -1.06
CA GLN A 52 17.84 15.59 -1.32
C GLN A 52 16.39 15.19 -1.66
N PHE A 53 15.42 15.77 -0.96
CA PHE A 53 14.00 15.59 -1.27
C PHE A 53 13.64 16.14 -2.65
N ASN A 54 14.11 17.34 -2.99
CA ASN A 54 13.86 17.95 -4.29
C ASN A 54 14.51 17.17 -5.43
N GLU A 55 15.70 16.60 -5.23
CA GLU A 55 16.37 15.73 -6.19
C GLU A 55 15.57 14.43 -6.41
N GLY A 56 15.11 13.78 -5.34
CA GLY A 56 14.24 12.60 -5.42
C GLY A 56 12.93 12.90 -6.13
N PHE A 57 12.29 14.02 -5.79
CA PHE A 57 11.05 14.48 -6.43
C PHE A 57 11.25 14.82 -7.90
N SER A 58 12.34 15.51 -8.25
CA SER A 58 12.67 15.81 -9.64
C SER A 58 12.90 14.55 -10.47
N PHE A 59 13.49 13.50 -9.90
CA PHE A 59 13.66 12.22 -10.58
C PHE A 59 12.31 11.54 -10.83
N ILE A 60 11.46 11.45 -9.80
CA ILE A 60 10.12 10.85 -9.90
C ILE A 60 9.30 11.56 -11.00
N LYS A 61 9.36 12.89 -11.05
CA LYS A 61 8.63 13.69 -12.05
C LYS A 61 9.07 13.43 -13.49
N LYS A 62 10.32 13.03 -13.72
CA LYS A 62 10.84 12.69 -15.06
C LYS A 62 10.34 11.32 -15.55
N GLN A 63 9.87 10.46 -14.66
CA GLN A 63 9.44 9.10 -14.97
C GLN A 63 7.90 9.03 -14.90
N PRO A 64 7.18 9.11 -16.04
CA PRO A 64 5.72 9.19 -16.06
C PRO A 64 5.05 7.98 -15.38
N LYS A 65 5.68 6.80 -15.44
CA LYS A 65 5.20 5.58 -14.78
C LYS A 65 5.30 5.65 -13.26
N ILE A 66 6.42 6.15 -12.72
CA ILE A 66 6.61 6.28 -11.27
C ILE A 66 5.66 7.35 -10.73
N ILE A 67 5.56 8.52 -11.35
CA ILE A 67 4.68 9.59 -10.83
C ILE A 67 3.20 9.16 -10.86
N THR A 68 2.77 8.51 -11.94
CA THR A 68 1.39 7.97 -12.03
C THR A 68 1.16 6.92 -10.97
N GLY A 69 2.07 5.96 -10.83
CA GLY A 69 2.01 4.95 -9.78
C GLY A 69 1.99 5.54 -8.38
N LEU A 70 2.76 6.61 -8.15
CA LEU A 70 2.88 7.27 -6.84
C LEU A 70 1.59 8.00 -6.48
N VAL A 71 0.97 8.68 -7.44
CA VAL A 71 -0.34 9.32 -7.22
C VAL A 71 -1.38 8.28 -6.85
N ILE A 72 -1.41 7.14 -7.55
CA ILE A 72 -2.37 6.07 -7.27
C ILE A 72 -2.11 5.45 -5.91
N LEU A 73 -0.85 5.13 -5.59
CA LEU A 73 -0.49 4.59 -4.27
C LEU A 73 -0.84 5.58 -3.16
N SER A 74 -0.57 6.87 -3.35
CA SER A 74 -0.91 7.91 -2.39
C SER A 74 -2.42 8.01 -2.18
N ALA A 75 -3.21 7.92 -3.26
CA ALA A 75 -4.67 7.88 -3.18
C ALA A 75 -5.16 6.61 -2.45
N MET A 76 -4.56 5.45 -2.72
CA MET A 76 -4.84 4.21 -1.99
C MET A 76 -4.56 4.38 -0.50
N ILE A 77 -3.37 4.87 -0.12
CA ILE A 77 -2.98 5.08 1.28
C ILE A 77 -3.88 6.09 1.98
N LEU A 78 -4.23 7.18 1.30
CA LEU A 78 -5.16 8.17 1.84
C LEU A 78 -6.51 7.53 2.17
N VAL A 79 -7.11 6.79 1.23
CA VAL A 79 -8.40 6.10 1.43
C VAL A 79 -8.30 5.01 2.48
N LEU A 80 -7.21 4.22 2.47
CA LEU A 80 -6.92 3.22 3.50
C LEU A 80 -6.94 3.85 4.88
N GLN A 81 -6.24 4.98 5.07
CA GLN A 81 -6.20 5.65 6.37
C GLN A 81 -7.52 6.31 6.77
N ILE A 82 -8.32 6.80 5.81
CA ILE A 82 -9.70 7.24 6.07
C ILE A 82 -10.48 6.07 6.66
N CYS A 83 -10.52 4.92 5.99
CA CYS A 83 -11.28 3.76 6.44
C CYS A 83 -10.72 3.15 7.73
N ASP A 84 -9.40 3.04 7.85
CA ASP A 84 -8.71 2.43 9.00
C ASP A 84 -9.02 3.14 10.30
N SER A 85 -9.02 4.46 10.29
CA SER A 85 -9.38 5.26 11.47
C SER A 85 -10.84 5.07 11.90
N GLN A 86 -11.73 4.67 10.98
CA GLN A 86 -13.17 4.60 11.20
C GLN A 86 -13.71 3.16 11.33
N PHE A 87 -12.90 2.11 11.11
CA PHE A 87 -13.35 0.72 11.19
C PHE A 87 -13.98 0.38 12.55
N ALA A 88 -13.35 0.83 13.64
CA ALA A 88 -13.86 0.60 14.98
C ALA A 88 -15.22 1.26 15.22
N ILE A 89 -15.46 2.43 14.60
CA ILE A 89 -16.73 3.14 14.68
C ILE A 89 -17.78 2.43 13.82
N LEU A 90 -17.41 2.06 12.59
CA LEU A 90 -18.29 1.33 11.68
C LEU A 90 -18.81 0.03 12.29
N MET A 91 -17.97 -0.72 13.00
CA MET A 91 -18.39 -1.99 13.60
C MET A 91 -19.29 -1.83 14.81
N ARG A 92 -19.30 -0.66 15.47
CA ARG A 92 -20.24 -0.37 16.57
C ARG A 92 -21.68 -0.21 16.08
N GLU A 93 -21.89 0.08 14.80
CA GLU A 93 -23.21 0.10 14.17
C GLU A 93 -23.84 -1.30 14.07
N ILE A 94 -23.03 -2.38 14.17
CA ILE A 94 -23.51 -3.77 14.08
C ILE A 94 -23.98 -4.24 15.47
N PRO A 95 -25.24 -4.68 15.63
CA PRO A 95 -25.76 -5.14 16.91
C PRO A 95 -24.99 -6.36 17.45
N ASN A 96 -24.73 -6.36 18.76
CA ASN A 96 -24.33 -7.51 19.58
C ASN A 96 -22.91 -8.11 19.40
N GLN A 97 -22.08 -7.79 18.40
CA GLN A 97 -20.72 -8.37 18.25
C GLN A 97 -19.65 -7.47 17.54
N PRO A 98 -19.37 -6.24 18.00
CA PRO A 98 -18.52 -5.29 17.26
C PRO A 98 -17.02 -5.66 17.22
N ILE A 99 -16.45 -6.18 18.32
CA ILE A 99 -14.99 -6.30 18.48
C ILE A 99 -14.42 -7.58 17.83
N MET A 100 -15.17 -8.69 17.90
CA MET A 100 -14.72 -9.96 17.32
C MET A 100 -14.69 -9.88 15.79
N LEU A 101 -15.69 -9.25 15.16
CA LEU A 101 -15.77 -9.07 13.72
C LEU A 101 -14.58 -8.29 13.15
N LEU A 102 -14.12 -7.23 13.85
CA LEU A 102 -12.90 -6.51 13.49
C LEU A 102 -11.69 -7.44 13.46
N GLY A 103 -11.54 -8.28 14.48
CA GLY A 103 -10.44 -9.24 14.56
C GLY A 103 -10.44 -10.21 13.38
N TRP A 104 -11.59 -10.77 13.02
CA TRP A 104 -11.72 -11.67 11.86
C TRP A 104 -11.48 -10.97 10.53
N LEU A 105 -11.97 -9.74 10.36
CA LEU A 105 -11.72 -8.93 9.16
C LEU A 105 -10.22 -8.66 9.00
N MET A 106 -9.55 -8.26 10.08
CA MET A 106 -8.11 -7.96 10.07
C MET A 106 -7.26 -9.22 9.86
N ALA A 107 -7.63 -10.34 10.49
CA ALA A 107 -6.99 -11.64 10.25
C ALA A 107 -7.16 -12.08 8.78
N GLY A 108 -8.35 -11.91 8.22
CA GLY A 108 -8.63 -12.15 6.81
C GLY A 108 -7.76 -11.29 5.90
N SER A 109 -7.65 -9.99 6.19
CA SER A 109 -6.76 -9.07 5.45
C SER A 109 -5.31 -9.52 5.48
N GLY A 110 -4.77 -9.87 6.66
CA GLY A 110 -3.42 -10.39 6.78
C GLY A 110 -3.19 -11.68 5.97
N LEU A 111 -4.16 -12.62 6.00
CA LEU A 111 -4.11 -13.82 5.17
C LEU A 111 -4.13 -13.50 3.67
N GLY A 112 -5.00 -12.57 3.25
CA GLY A 112 -5.05 -12.08 1.87
C GLY A 112 -3.72 -11.48 1.40
N MET A 113 -3.09 -10.65 2.23
CA MET A 113 -1.78 -10.06 1.96
C MET A 113 -0.69 -11.14 1.81
N ALA A 114 -0.69 -12.17 2.66
CA ALA A 114 0.26 -13.28 2.55
C ALA A 114 0.06 -14.09 1.26
N LEU A 115 -1.18 -14.37 0.89
CA LEU A 115 -1.53 -15.05 -0.37
C LEU A 115 -1.09 -14.23 -1.59
N ALA A 116 -1.24 -12.91 -1.55
CA ALA A 116 -0.77 -12.02 -2.61
C ALA A 116 0.75 -12.07 -2.75
N ALA A 117 1.51 -12.05 -1.66
CA ALA A 117 2.97 -12.15 -1.70
C ALA A 117 3.43 -13.47 -2.36
N ILE A 118 2.80 -14.60 -2.02
CA ILE A 118 3.07 -15.90 -2.65
C ILE A 118 2.70 -15.88 -4.14
N TYR A 119 1.55 -15.28 -4.48
CA TYR A 119 1.09 -15.17 -5.86
C TYR A 119 2.06 -14.34 -6.73
N LEU A 120 2.54 -13.23 -6.21
CA LEU A 120 3.48 -12.33 -6.90
C LEU A 120 4.88 -12.91 -7.07
N ASN A 121 5.28 -13.85 -6.21
CA ASN A 121 6.55 -14.57 -6.39
C ASN A 121 6.55 -15.37 -7.70
N LYS A 122 5.41 -15.95 -8.08
CA LYS A 122 5.26 -16.78 -9.29
C LYS A 122 4.88 -15.99 -10.54
N LYS A 123 4.31 -14.79 -10.39
CA LYS A 123 3.74 -14.04 -11.51
C LYS A 123 4.36 -12.65 -11.62
N VAL A 124 4.96 -12.39 -12.78
CA VAL A 124 5.49 -11.07 -13.13
C VAL A 124 4.47 -10.36 -14.02
N PHE A 125 4.05 -9.16 -13.62
CA PHE A 125 3.21 -8.31 -14.44
C PHE A 125 4.07 -7.53 -15.44
N HIS A 126 3.71 -7.61 -16.72
CA HIS A 126 4.37 -6.85 -17.79
C HIS A 126 3.92 -5.39 -17.79
N SER A 127 2.64 -5.13 -17.48
CA SER A 127 2.10 -3.79 -17.27
C SER A 127 2.11 -3.43 -15.79
N PRO A 128 2.88 -2.42 -15.35
CA PRO A 128 2.96 -2.06 -13.94
C PRO A 128 1.73 -1.28 -13.45
N LEU A 129 0.98 -0.59 -14.33
CA LEU A 129 -0.16 0.24 -13.92
C LEU A 129 -1.47 -0.53 -13.86
N LEU A 130 -1.63 -1.59 -14.67
CA LEU A 130 -2.82 -2.44 -14.64
C LEU A 130 -3.11 -3.09 -13.27
N PRO A 131 -2.17 -3.80 -12.62
CA PRO A 131 -2.45 -4.42 -11.32
C PRO A 131 -2.74 -3.37 -10.25
N LEU A 132 -2.16 -2.17 -10.34
CA LEU A 132 -2.41 -1.06 -9.43
C LEU A 132 -3.82 -0.45 -9.62
N ALA A 133 -4.27 -0.32 -10.86
CA ALA A 133 -5.64 0.11 -11.19
C ALA A 133 -6.69 -0.92 -10.73
N LEU A 134 -6.42 -2.21 -10.92
CA LEU A 134 -7.30 -3.28 -10.44
C LEU A 134 -7.31 -3.33 -8.91
N ALA A 135 -6.16 -3.19 -8.27
CA ALA A 135 -6.04 -3.15 -6.82
C ALA A 135 -6.88 -2.02 -6.21
N SER A 136 -6.70 -0.79 -6.69
CA SER A 136 -7.49 0.37 -6.22
C SER A 136 -8.99 0.16 -6.44
N GLY A 137 -9.40 -0.31 -7.63
CA GLY A 137 -10.82 -0.61 -7.91
C GLY A 137 -11.42 -1.65 -6.96
N VAL A 138 -10.78 -2.79 -6.78
CA VAL A 138 -11.30 -3.87 -5.93
C VAL A 138 -11.28 -3.47 -4.45
N VAL A 139 -10.23 -2.80 -3.98
CA VAL A 139 -10.18 -2.29 -2.59
C VAL A 139 -11.28 -1.26 -2.36
N GLY A 140 -11.52 -0.37 -3.32
CA GLY A 140 -12.60 0.63 -3.24
C GLY A 140 -14.00 -0.01 -3.17
N ILE A 141 -14.26 -1.01 -4.02
CA ILE A 141 -15.50 -1.81 -3.95
C ILE A 141 -15.60 -2.50 -2.59
N GLY A 142 -14.50 -3.04 -2.08
CA GLY A 142 -14.44 -3.68 -0.77
C GLY A 142 -14.90 -2.75 0.37
N TYR A 143 -14.46 -1.50 0.38
CA TYR A 143 -14.91 -0.53 1.38
C TYR A 143 -16.39 -0.16 1.25
N ILE A 144 -16.91 -0.04 0.03
CA ILE A 144 -18.35 0.19 -0.20
C ILE A 144 -19.17 -1.01 0.32
N LEU A 145 -18.70 -2.23 0.07
CA LEU A 145 -19.35 -3.44 0.57
C LEU A 145 -19.29 -3.55 2.09
N CYS A 146 -18.17 -3.16 2.73
CA CYS A 146 -18.08 -3.09 4.19
C CYS A 146 -19.21 -2.21 4.76
N ALA A 147 -19.40 -1.00 4.22
CA ALA A 147 -20.48 -0.11 4.67
C ALA A 147 -21.87 -0.70 4.40
N SER A 148 -22.06 -1.35 3.24
CA SER A 148 -23.36 -1.86 2.82
C SER A 148 -23.80 -3.11 3.60
N PHE A 149 -22.84 -3.95 4.03
CA PHE A 149 -23.13 -5.22 4.70
C PHE A 149 -23.56 -5.06 6.17
N ILE A 150 -23.47 -3.86 6.75
CA ILE A 150 -23.86 -3.60 8.14
C ILE A 150 -25.34 -3.91 8.39
N HIS A 151 -26.19 -3.72 7.38
CA HIS A 151 -27.63 -3.96 7.49
C HIS A 151 -28.03 -5.43 7.23
N LEU A 152 -27.06 -6.32 6.95
CA LEU A 152 -27.35 -7.74 6.73
C LEU A 152 -27.52 -8.50 8.05
N PRO A 153 -28.21 -9.65 8.03
CA PRO A 153 -28.26 -10.56 9.16
C PRO A 153 -26.86 -10.90 9.70
N VAL A 154 -26.71 -10.93 11.03
CA VAL A 154 -25.42 -11.14 11.72
C VAL A 154 -24.68 -12.39 11.22
N ILE A 155 -25.39 -13.48 10.92
CA ILE A 155 -24.79 -14.71 10.40
C ILE A 155 -24.09 -14.50 9.04
N ILE A 156 -24.66 -13.67 8.17
CA ILE A 156 -24.08 -13.36 6.86
C ILE A 156 -22.87 -12.46 7.05
N VAL A 157 -22.97 -11.46 7.94
CA VAL A 157 -21.87 -10.55 8.30
C VAL A 157 -20.65 -11.31 8.81
N MET A 158 -20.85 -12.31 9.68
CA MET A 158 -19.75 -13.11 10.24
C MET A 158 -18.95 -13.89 9.19
N ILE A 159 -19.58 -14.27 8.07
CA ILE A 159 -18.93 -15.00 6.98
C ILE A 159 -18.37 -14.03 5.93
N SER A 160 -19.12 -12.96 5.61
CA SER A 160 -18.77 -12.04 4.54
C SER A 160 -17.57 -11.16 4.89
N TYR A 161 -17.45 -10.70 6.15
CA TYR A 161 -16.36 -9.81 6.57
C TYR A 161 -14.97 -10.44 6.48
N PRO A 162 -14.71 -11.66 7.01
CA PRO A 162 -13.41 -12.31 6.83
C PRO A 162 -13.06 -12.53 5.35
N LEU A 163 -14.03 -12.95 4.53
CA LEU A 163 -13.84 -13.14 3.09
C LEU A 163 -13.52 -11.83 2.38
N LEU A 164 -14.22 -10.76 2.74
CA LEU A 164 -13.97 -9.42 2.23
C LEU A 164 -12.59 -8.93 2.64
N GLY A 165 -12.19 -9.20 3.89
CA GLY A 165 -10.83 -8.96 4.39
C GLY A 165 -9.78 -9.65 3.52
N ILE A 166 -9.94 -10.94 3.24
CA ILE A 166 -9.01 -11.71 2.37
C ILE A 166 -8.90 -11.05 0.99
N ILE A 167 -10.02 -10.71 0.36
CA ILE A 167 -10.03 -10.09 -0.97
C ILE A 167 -9.35 -8.71 -0.92
N VAL A 168 -9.77 -7.84 -0.01
CA VAL A 168 -9.21 -6.48 0.14
C VAL A 168 -7.73 -6.54 0.46
N GLY A 169 -7.31 -7.37 1.41
CA GLY A 169 -5.90 -7.57 1.78
C GLY A 169 -5.07 -8.09 0.61
N PHE A 170 -5.58 -9.04 -0.16
CA PHE A 170 -4.90 -9.57 -1.35
C PHE A 170 -4.65 -8.48 -2.40
N PHE A 171 -5.67 -7.72 -2.77
CA PHE A 171 -5.54 -6.66 -3.77
C PHE A 171 -4.74 -5.46 -3.25
N CYS A 172 -4.86 -5.13 -1.96
CA CYS A 172 -4.04 -4.12 -1.31
C CYS A 172 -2.55 -4.48 -1.44
N ALA A 173 -2.15 -5.69 -1.00
CA ALA A 173 -0.77 -6.15 -1.15
C ALA A 173 -0.28 -6.15 -2.60
N ILE A 174 -1.12 -6.52 -3.57
CA ILE A 174 -0.78 -6.39 -4.98
C ILE A 174 -0.44 -4.94 -5.34
N GLY A 175 -1.28 -3.98 -4.99
CA GLY A 175 -1.03 -2.56 -5.28
C GLY A 175 0.29 -2.07 -4.68
N PHE A 176 0.52 -2.33 -3.39
CA PHE A 176 1.74 -1.90 -2.70
C PHE A 176 3.00 -2.57 -3.28
N ILE A 177 3.00 -3.89 -3.44
CA ILE A 177 4.19 -4.62 -3.91
C ILE A 177 4.51 -4.22 -5.35
N GLN A 178 3.51 -4.11 -6.23
CA GLN A 178 3.74 -3.74 -7.63
C GLN A 178 4.33 -2.34 -7.77
N PHE A 179 3.82 -1.36 -7.01
CA PHE A 179 4.42 -0.02 -7.03
C PHE A 179 5.86 -0.01 -6.49
N ASN A 180 6.12 -0.71 -5.38
CA ASN A 180 7.47 -0.79 -4.82
C ASN A 180 8.44 -1.45 -5.80
N VAL A 181 8.04 -2.53 -6.47
CA VAL A 181 8.85 -3.19 -7.51
C VAL A 181 9.08 -2.27 -8.71
N LEU A 182 8.08 -1.53 -9.16
CA LEU A 182 8.23 -0.53 -10.23
C LEU A 182 9.25 0.54 -9.84
N ALA A 183 9.09 1.13 -8.64
CA ALA A 183 10.00 2.15 -8.14
C ALA A 183 11.43 1.61 -7.98
N GLN A 184 11.61 0.37 -7.50
CA GLN A 184 12.92 -0.26 -7.39
C GLN A 184 13.56 -0.51 -8.76
N LYS A 185 12.82 -1.05 -9.73
CA LYS A 185 13.36 -1.38 -11.06
C LYS A 185 13.75 -0.15 -11.87
N THR A 186 13.03 0.96 -11.70
CA THR A 186 13.30 2.20 -12.45
C THR A 186 14.34 3.09 -11.75
N THR A 187 14.60 2.90 -10.46
CA THR A 187 15.52 3.75 -9.70
C THR A 187 16.95 3.18 -9.70
N PRO A 188 17.97 3.97 -10.11
CA PRO A 188 19.37 3.56 -9.99
C PRO A 188 19.80 3.31 -8.54
N ASN A 189 20.64 2.30 -8.30
CA ASN A 189 21.07 1.87 -6.96
C ASN A 189 21.60 3.01 -6.07
N HIS A 190 22.37 3.94 -6.64
CA HIS A 190 22.94 5.09 -5.90
C HIS A 190 21.92 6.19 -5.57
N PHE A 191 20.70 6.11 -6.12
CA PHE A 191 19.64 7.12 -5.97
C PHE A 191 18.42 6.59 -5.21
N THR A 192 18.41 5.29 -4.88
CA THR A 192 17.33 4.58 -4.15
C THR A 192 16.94 5.29 -2.86
N GLY A 193 17.91 5.68 -2.02
CA GLY A 193 17.62 6.35 -0.74
C GLY A 193 16.87 7.68 -0.90
N ARG A 194 17.19 8.47 -1.93
CA ARG A 194 16.53 9.77 -2.20
C ARG A 194 15.13 9.59 -2.74
N VAL A 195 14.93 8.63 -3.65
CA VAL A 195 13.61 8.33 -4.24
C VAL A 195 12.68 7.73 -3.21
N PHE A 196 13.11 6.69 -2.48
CA PHE A 196 12.28 6.05 -1.47
C PHE A 196 12.03 6.96 -0.25
N GLY A 197 12.98 7.85 0.09
CA GLY A 197 12.73 8.91 1.08
C GLY A 197 11.64 9.90 0.63
N THR A 198 11.64 10.27 -0.65
CA THR A 198 10.61 11.14 -1.24
C THR A 198 9.25 10.44 -1.31
N ILE A 199 9.22 9.20 -1.81
CA ILE A 199 8.01 8.35 -1.85
C ILE A 199 7.45 8.22 -0.43
N GLY A 200 8.28 7.83 0.54
CA GLY A 200 7.88 7.69 1.94
C GLY A 200 7.30 8.97 2.53
N SER A 201 7.93 10.12 2.27
CA SER A 201 7.42 11.41 2.74
C SER A 201 6.04 11.74 2.15
N ILE A 202 5.85 11.49 0.85
CA ILE A 202 4.56 11.74 0.16
C ILE A 202 3.48 10.78 0.68
N THR A 203 3.80 9.51 0.86
CA THR A 203 2.84 8.51 1.36
C THR A 203 2.51 8.73 2.84
N THR A 204 3.47 9.14 3.67
CA THR A 204 3.21 9.56 5.05
C THR A 204 2.31 10.79 5.10
N LEU A 205 2.55 11.79 4.24
CA LEU A 205 1.67 12.96 4.15
C LEU A 205 0.24 12.55 3.75
N ALA A 206 0.10 11.69 2.74
CA ALA A 206 -1.18 11.14 2.33
C ALA A 206 -1.88 10.37 3.47
N ALA A 207 -1.13 9.61 4.26
CA ALA A 207 -1.64 8.89 5.42
C ALA A 207 -2.16 9.82 6.52
N VAL A 208 -1.40 10.87 6.85
CA VAL A 208 -1.82 11.87 7.84
C VAL A 208 -3.08 12.60 7.39
N ILE A 209 -3.11 13.04 6.13
CA ILE A 209 -4.29 13.69 5.54
C ILE A 209 -5.49 12.74 5.59
N GLY A 210 -5.28 11.47 5.23
CA GLY A 210 -6.31 10.44 5.27
C GLY A 210 -6.91 10.28 6.67
N MET A 211 -6.08 10.11 7.70
CA MET A 211 -6.56 10.00 9.09
C MET A 211 -7.35 11.23 9.55
N VAL A 212 -6.84 12.44 9.29
CA VAL A 212 -7.51 13.70 9.69
C VAL A 212 -8.83 13.85 8.95
N SER A 213 -8.83 13.66 7.63
CA SER A 213 -10.05 13.76 6.82
C SER A 213 -11.09 12.70 7.19
N GLY A 214 -10.67 11.47 7.50
CA GLY A 214 -11.56 10.39 7.91
C GLY A 214 -12.27 10.70 9.21
N GLY A 215 -11.56 11.24 10.20
CA GLY A 215 -12.15 11.72 11.45
C GLY A 215 -13.19 12.83 11.21
N VAL A 216 -12.84 13.87 10.46
CA VAL A 216 -13.73 15.02 10.21
C VAL A 216 -14.98 14.60 9.41
N ILE A 217 -14.81 13.81 8.33
CA ILE A 217 -15.94 13.37 7.50
C ILE A 217 -16.86 12.45 8.31
N SER A 218 -16.29 11.55 9.12
CA SER A 218 -17.08 10.62 9.94
C SER A 218 -17.80 11.32 11.09
N GLU A 219 -17.24 12.37 11.67
CA GLU A 219 -17.92 13.18 12.68
C GLU A 219 -19.12 13.94 12.10
N LEU A 220 -19.00 14.47 10.88
CA LEU A 220 -20.06 15.27 10.24
C LEU A 220 -21.15 14.43 9.56
N PHE A 221 -20.77 13.32 8.92
CA PHE A 221 -21.66 12.54 8.05
C PHE A 221 -21.81 11.07 8.47
N GLY A 222 -21.10 10.63 9.50
CA GLY A 222 -21.11 9.25 9.98
C GLY A 222 -20.13 8.32 9.25
N ALA A 223 -19.84 7.19 9.89
CA ALA A 223 -18.87 6.21 9.39
C ALA A 223 -19.33 5.54 8.08
N ILE A 224 -20.62 5.21 7.96
CA ILE A 224 -21.17 4.55 6.76
C ILE A 224 -20.95 5.41 5.51
N PHE A 225 -21.31 6.69 5.57
CA PHE A 225 -21.11 7.63 4.47
C PHE A 225 -19.62 7.79 4.14
N THR A 226 -18.77 7.86 5.16
CA THR A 226 -17.31 7.98 5.00
C THR A 226 -16.73 6.82 4.19
N PHE A 227 -17.12 5.58 4.50
CA PHE A 227 -16.66 4.39 3.77
C PHE A 227 -17.17 4.36 2.32
N ILE A 228 -18.44 4.71 2.09
CA ILE A 228 -19.01 4.77 0.73
C ILE A 228 -18.30 5.83 -0.11
N LEU A 229 -18.07 7.02 0.45
CA LEU A 229 -17.36 8.10 -0.22
C LEU A 229 -15.92 7.71 -0.54
N ALA A 230 -15.17 7.22 0.44
CA ALA A 230 -13.77 6.85 0.30
C ALA A 230 -13.59 5.70 -0.69
N GLY A 231 -14.43 4.66 -0.59
CA GLY A 231 -14.45 3.55 -1.55
C GLY A 231 -14.80 4.00 -2.97
N SER A 232 -15.79 4.89 -3.13
CA SER A 232 -16.18 5.43 -4.44
C SER A 232 -15.07 6.24 -5.09
N LEU A 233 -14.38 7.09 -4.32
CA LEU A 233 -13.22 7.84 -4.79
C LEU A 233 -12.11 6.90 -5.28
N LEU A 234 -11.86 5.81 -4.56
CA LEU A 234 -10.83 4.86 -4.94
C LEU A 234 -11.19 4.05 -6.19
N VAL A 235 -12.47 3.69 -6.35
CA VAL A 235 -12.99 3.09 -7.58
C VAL A 235 -12.80 4.04 -8.76
N LEU A 236 -13.12 5.32 -8.59
CA LEU A 236 -12.92 6.33 -9.63
C LEU A 236 -11.44 6.44 -10.03
N VAL A 237 -10.52 6.44 -9.06
CA VAL A 237 -9.07 6.42 -9.34
C VAL A 237 -8.70 5.18 -10.16
N GLY A 238 -9.18 3.99 -9.75
CA GLY A 238 -8.93 2.74 -10.48
C GLY A 238 -9.43 2.79 -11.93
N ILE A 239 -10.64 3.32 -12.16
CA ILE A 239 -11.23 3.46 -13.50
C ILE A 239 -10.44 4.45 -14.35
N ILE A 240 -10.12 5.63 -13.82
CA ILE A 240 -9.37 6.68 -14.54
C ILE A 240 -8.03 6.13 -15.03
N VAL A 241 -7.32 5.40 -14.17
CA VAL A 241 -6.03 4.79 -14.51
C VAL A 241 -6.21 3.66 -15.50
N TYR A 242 -7.21 2.80 -15.30
CA TYR A 242 -7.49 1.68 -16.21
C TYR A 242 -7.75 2.15 -17.65
N ILE A 243 -8.48 3.26 -17.80
CA ILE A 243 -8.75 3.89 -19.11
C ILE A 243 -7.50 4.61 -19.62
N GLY A 244 -6.78 5.32 -18.75
CA GLY A 244 -5.60 6.11 -19.13
C GLY A 244 -4.34 5.29 -19.41
N ARG A 245 -4.27 4.02 -18.98
CA ARG A 245 -3.04 3.20 -19.03
C ARG A 245 -2.45 3.05 -20.42
N SER A 246 -3.28 2.96 -21.48
CA SER A 246 -2.79 2.84 -22.86
C SER A 246 -1.95 4.04 -23.30
N ARG A 247 -2.22 5.22 -22.74
CA ARG A 247 -1.49 6.46 -23.00
C ARG A 247 -0.14 6.52 -22.26
N PHE A 248 -0.02 5.81 -21.14
CA PHE A 248 1.19 5.79 -20.30
C PHE A 248 2.09 4.57 -20.54
N GLU A 249 1.52 3.46 -21.01
CA GLU A 249 2.23 2.20 -21.31
C GLU A 249 2.53 2.04 -22.81
N GLY A 250 1.79 2.71 -23.70
CA GLY A 250 1.92 2.57 -25.16
C GLY A 250 3.23 3.08 -25.77
N GLY A 251 4.05 3.83 -25.03
CA GLY A 251 5.36 4.30 -25.50
C GLY A 251 6.43 3.20 -25.60
N ASP A 252 6.31 2.13 -24.81
CA ASP A 252 7.35 1.06 -24.77
C ASP A 252 7.07 -0.08 -25.74
N GLN A 253 5.80 -0.37 -26.06
CA GLN A 253 5.47 -1.48 -26.98
C GLN A 253 5.94 -1.22 -28.42
N ILE A 254 6.02 0.05 -28.83
CA ILE A 254 6.54 0.43 -30.16
C ILE A 254 8.07 0.27 -30.21
N ALA A 255 8.78 0.59 -29.13
CA ALA A 255 10.24 0.44 -29.05
C ALA A 255 10.69 -1.04 -28.95
N GLU A 256 9.93 -1.87 -28.24
CA GLU A 256 10.23 -3.31 -28.13
C GLU A 256 9.92 -4.05 -29.44
N SER A 257 8.87 -3.64 -30.17
CA SER A 257 8.55 -4.17 -31.50
C SER A 257 9.63 -3.88 -32.54
N ASP A 258 10.25 -2.70 -32.54
CA ASP A 258 11.33 -2.35 -33.49
C ASP A 258 12.66 -3.05 -33.15
N SER A 259 12.93 -3.32 -31.88
CA SER A 259 14.13 -4.06 -31.46
C SER A 259 14.08 -5.55 -31.83
N GLY A 260 12.88 -6.14 -31.84
CA GLY A 260 12.67 -7.55 -32.22
C GLY A 260 12.77 -7.81 -33.73
N THR A 261 12.43 -6.83 -34.57
CA THR A 261 12.54 -6.94 -36.05
C THR A 261 13.98 -6.82 -36.53
N HIS A 262 14.81 -5.99 -35.89
CA HIS A 262 16.24 -5.90 -36.25
C HIS A 262 17.06 -7.13 -35.85
N SER A 263 16.71 -7.84 -34.77
CA SER A 263 17.42 -9.07 -34.37
C SER A 263 17.08 -10.29 -35.24
N LYS A 264 15.95 -10.28 -35.97
CA LYS A 264 15.57 -11.38 -36.88
C LYS A 264 16.05 -11.21 -38.32
N ALA A 265 16.62 -10.04 -38.66
CA ALA A 265 17.16 -9.77 -40.00
C ALA A 265 18.68 -10.04 -40.12
N GLN A 266 19.35 -10.45 -39.05
CA GLN A 266 20.79 -10.76 -39.02
C GLN A 266 21.12 -12.21 -38.60
N GLY A 267 20.13 -13.11 -38.63
CA GLY A 267 20.32 -14.55 -38.37
C GLY A 267 20.25 -15.38 -39.64
#